data_AF-A0AAU9D2C6-F1
#
_entry.id   AF-A0AAU9D2C6-F1
#
_cell.length_a   1.000
_cell.length_b   1.000
_cell.length_c   1.000
_cell.angle_alpha   90.00
_cell.angle_beta   90.00
_cell.angle_gamma   90.00
#
_symmetry.space_group_name_H-M   'P 1'
#
loop_
_entity.id
_entity.type
_entity.pdbx_description
1 polymer ?
#
loop_
_entity_poly.entity_id
_entity_poly.type
_entity_poly.pdbx_seq_one_letter_code
_entity_poly.pdbx_strand_id
1 'polypeptide(L)'
;MSFGFLSTMADHRNVKTNGLRLEIPGIGFLSFMGNGFPNATSPFELNNYSYSEVMNGLNISTGSWCDCNYNGLTIGIVGQYGKLGNGFSLAGGWNIIDKQNGLQLATIANSSYYMNGVQISAFNFAHDGIGVQIGILNNSKKFKGLQLGLWNVNQKRKLPLINWNFE
;
A
#
# COMPACT_ATOMS: atom_id res chain seq x y z
N MET A 1 8.74 -5.62 21.31
CA MET A 1 9.51 -5.95 20.09
C MET A 1 9.01 -7.31 19.63
N SER A 2 8.52 -7.43 18.40
CA SER A 2 8.02 -8.69 17.84
C SER A 2 8.88 -9.09 16.64
N PHE A 3 9.22 -10.38 16.55
CA PHE A 3 9.98 -10.94 15.44
C PHE A 3 9.04 -11.78 14.57
N GLY A 4 8.96 -11.43 13.28
CA GLY A 4 8.23 -12.19 12.27
C GLY A 4 9.20 -12.91 11.34
N PHE A 5 8.88 -14.15 10.96
CA PHE A 5 9.58 -14.90 9.92
C PHE A 5 8.53 -15.41 8.93
N LEU A 6 8.74 -15.18 7.64
CA LEU A 6 7.88 -15.65 6.56
C LEU A 6 6.36 -15.48 6.83
N SER A 7 5.88 -14.27 7.05
CA SER A 7 4.43 -14.04 7.28
C SER A 7 3.65 -14.19 5.97
N THR A 8 2.84 -15.25 5.88
CA THR A 8 2.00 -15.57 4.70
C THR A 8 0.55 -15.16 4.93
N MET A 9 -0.24 -15.01 3.86
CA MET A 9 -1.70 -14.85 3.98
C MET A 9 -2.42 -16.09 4.53
N ALA A 10 -1.83 -17.28 4.44
CA ALA A 10 -2.46 -18.52 4.91
C ALA A 10 -2.46 -18.66 6.44
N ASP A 11 -1.74 -17.78 7.13
CA ASP A 11 -1.45 -17.89 8.55
C ASP A 11 -2.25 -16.81 9.30
N HIS A 12 -3.42 -17.15 9.84
CA HIS A 12 -4.22 -16.24 10.65
C HIS A 12 -3.70 -16.22 12.08
N ARG A 13 -2.82 -15.29 12.41
CA ARG A 13 -2.15 -15.27 13.72
C ARG A 13 -2.85 -14.39 14.76
N ASN A 14 -3.82 -13.56 14.38
CA ASN A 14 -4.51 -12.57 15.22
C ASN A 14 -3.57 -11.86 16.22
N VAL A 15 -2.34 -11.54 15.81
CA VAL A 15 -1.32 -10.98 16.71
C VAL A 15 -1.40 -9.46 16.69
N LYS A 16 -1.21 -8.84 17.86
CA LYS A 16 -1.03 -7.40 17.98
C LYS A 16 0.39 -7.10 18.41
N THR A 17 1.16 -6.45 17.54
CA THR A 17 2.50 -5.98 17.84
C THR A 17 2.45 -4.50 18.14
N ASN A 18 2.82 -4.10 19.36
CA ASN A 18 2.99 -2.69 19.74
C ASN A 18 4.49 -2.36 19.85
N GLY A 19 4.90 -1.21 19.30
CA GLY A 19 6.28 -0.75 19.27
C GLY A 19 7.00 -1.13 17.98
N LEU A 20 8.07 -1.92 18.08
CA LEU A 20 8.92 -2.32 16.94
C LEU A 20 8.59 -3.75 16.48
N ARG A 21 8.39 -3.92 15.18
CA ARG A 21 8.36 -5.22 14.50
C ARG A 21 9.52 -5.33 13.52
N LEU A 22 10.22 -6.46 13.56
CA LEU A 22 11.27 -6.80 12.62
C LEU A 22 10.90 -8.09 11.90
N GLU A 23 10.88 -8.08 10.57
CA GLU A 23 10.63 -9.27 9.75
C GLU A 23 11.73 -9.45 8.70
N ILE A 24 12.66 -10.37 8.99
CA ILE A 24 13.81 -10.68 8.15
C ILE A 24 14.07 -12.20 8.19
N PRO A 25 14.09 -12.91 7.05
CA PRO A 25 13.56 -12.52 5.75
C PRO A 25 12.03 -12.60 5.73
N GLY A 26 11.40 -11.53 5.25
CA GLY A 26 9.99 -11.52 4.92
C GLY A 26 9.70 -12.09 3.52
N ILE A 27 8.50 -12.65 3.33
CA ILE A 27 8.05 -13.27 2.06
C ILE A 27 8.02 -12.29 0.89
N GLY A 28 7.94 -10.99 1.13
CA GLY A 28 8.02 -9.99 0.07
C GLY A 28 9.35 -10.00 -0.68
N PHE A 29 10.40 -10.66 -0.16
CA PHE A 29 11.55 -11.08 -0.98
C PHE A 29 11.08 -12.10 -2.05
N LEU A 30 10.54 -13.26 -1.70
CA LEU A 30 10.06 -14.25 -2.69
C LEU A 30 8.96 -13.77 -3.65
N SER A 31 8.27 -12.67 -3.31
CA SER A 31 7.21 -12.10 -4.16
C SER A 31 7.66 -11.74 -5.58
N PHE A 32 8.92 -11.34 -5.80
CA PHE A 32 9.40 -11.09 -7.17
C PHE A 32 9.37 -12.34 -8.07
N MET A 33 9.23 -13.55 -7.49
CA MET A 33 9.17 -14.83 -8.22
C MET A 33 7.76 -15.40 -8.35
N GLY A 34 6.79 -14.88 -7.58
CA GLY A 34 5.41 -15.37 -7.57
C GLY A 34 4.53 -14.71 -8.64
N ASN A 35 3.45 -15.39 -9.04
CA ASN A 35 2.52 -14.95 -10.09
C ASN A 35 1.91 -13.56 -9.83
N GLY A 36 2.57 -12.53 -10.36
CA GLY A 36 1.99 -11.25 -10.72
C GLY A 36 1.68 -10.30 -9.56
N PHE A 37 1.75 -9.00 -9.86
CA PHE A 37 1.27 -7.94 -8.99
C PHE A 37 -0.21 -8.14 -8.67
N PRO A 38 -0.60 -8.49 -7.43
CA PRO A 38 -2.01 -8.58 -7.09
C PRO A 38 -2.59 -7.16 -7.12
N ASN A 39 -3.37 -6.87 -8.15
CA ASN A 39 -4.15 -5.65 -8.17
C ASN A 39 -5.36 -5.86 -7.26
N ALA A 40 -5.65 -4.91 -6.37
CA ALA A 40 -6.84 -4.97 -5.53
C ALA A 40 -8.09 -4.87 -6.42
N THR A 41 -8.66 -6.01 -6.81
CA THR A 41 -9.76 -6.10 -7.77
C THR A 41 -11.13 -5.97 -7.11
N SER A 42 -11.25 -6.20 -5.81
CA SER A 42 -12.50 -6.14 -5.05
C SER A 42 -12.44 -5.14 -3.88
N PRO A 43 -13.57 -4.47 -3.57
CA PRO A 43 -13.67 -3.60 -2.41
C PRO A 43 -13.50 -4.41 -1.12
N PHE A 44 -12.66 -3.91 -0.23
CA PHE A 44 -12.41 -4.47 1.08
C PHE A 44 -13.37 -3.84 2.11
N GLU A 45 -14.22 -4.67 2.76
CA GLU A 45 -15.11 -4.21 3.83
C GLU A 45 -14.40 -4.23 5.20
N LEU A 46 -14.08 -3.04 5.73
CA LEU A 46 -13.34 -2.89 6.99
C LEU A 46 -14.05 -3.44 8.23
N ASN A 47 -15.38 -3.45 8.26
CA ASN A 47 -16.14 -3.67 9.49
C ASN A 47 -16.17 -5.14 9.95
N ASN A 48 -16.01 -6.09 9.03
CA ASN A 48 -16.08 -7.53 9.33
C ASN A 48 -14.78 -8.28 9.02
N TYR A 49 -13.68 -7.54 8.77
CA TYR A 49 -12.43 -8.17 8.39
C TYR A 49 -11.52 -8.45 9.58
N SER A 50 -11.16 -9.72 9.76
CA SER A 50 -10.17 -10.14 10.74
C SER A 50 -8.76 -9.99 10.18
N TYR A 51 -8.01 -9.01 10.68
CA TYR A 51 -6.60 -8.87 10.37
C TYR A 51 -5.79 -9.98 11.02
N SER A 52 -4.91 -10.63 10.24
CA SER A 52 -4.00 -11.63 10.80
C SER A 52 -2.99 -11.00 11.74
N GLU A 53 -2.56 -9.77 11.45
CA GLU A 53 -1.62 -9.05 12.30
C GLU A 53 -1.94 -7.56 12.33
N VAL A 54 -1.91 -6.97 13.53
CA VAL A 54 -2.04 -5.53 13.74
C VAL A 54 -0.73 -5.01 14.30
N MET A 55 -0.14 -4.04 13.63
CA MET A 55 1.14 -3.47 14.01
C MET A 55 0.93 -2.00 14.37
N ASN A 56 1.20 -1.64 15.62
CA ASN A 56 1.13 -0.27 16.09
C ASN A 56 2.56 0.21 16.40
N GLY A 57 3.08 1.16 15.62
CA GLY A 57 4.42 1.71 15.81
C GLY A 57 5.28 1.64 14.54
N LEU A 58 6.44 0.99 14.64
CA LEU A 58 7.44 0.86 13.58
C LEU A 58 7.53 -0.59 13.09
N ASN A 59 7.27 -0.85 11.83
CA ASN A 59 7.49 -2.13 11.17
C ASN A 59 8.64 -2.01 10.17
N ILE A 60 9.64 -2.87 10.29
CA ILE A 60 10.75 -2.98 9.34
C ILE A 60 10.75 -4.41 8.83
N SER A 61 10.53 -4.57 7.53
CA SER A 61 10.56 -5.88 6.88
C SER A 61 11.33 -5.85 5.57
N THR A 62 11.92 -6.97 5.18
CA THR A 62 12.45 -7.10 3.81
C THR A 62 11.30 -7.16 2.80
N GLY A 63 10.13 -7.62 3.23
CA GLY A 63 8.87 -7.48 2.55
C GLY A 63 7.80 -8.36 3.19
N SER A 64 6.59 -7.84 3.34
CA SER A 64 5.52 -8.51 4.08
C SER A 64 4.37 -8.87 3.14
N TRP A 65 3.79 -10.06 3.29
CA TRP A 65 2.68 -10.50 2.46
C TRP A 65 1.58 -11.11 3.33
N CYS A 66 0.80 -10.24 3.96
CA CYS A 66 -0.12 -10.62 5.00
C CYS A 66 -1.36 -9.72 4.99
N ASP A 67 -2.42 -10.23 5.60
CA ASP A 67 -3.62 -9.44 5.90
C ASP A 67 -3.37 -8.56 7.13
N CYS A 68 -2.42 -7.65 6.97
CA CYS A 68 -1.87 -6.82 8.01
C CYS A 68 -2.56 -5.46 8.08
N ASN A 69 -2.69 -4.95 9.31
CA ASN A 69 -3.07 -3.58 9.61
C ASN A 69 -1.86 -2.82 10.18
N TYR A 70 -1.30 -1.92 9.38
CA TYR A 70 -0.18 -1.06 9.76
C TYR A 70 -0.70 0.24 10.36
N ASN A 71 -0.43 0.52 11.62
CA ASN A 71 -0.70 1.79 12.27
C ASN A 71 0.63 2.43 12.70
N GLY A 72 1.07 3.47 12.01
CA GLY A 72 2.34 4.15 12.27
C GLY A 72 3.25 4.19 11.04
N LEU A 73 4.47 3.68 11.16
CA LEU A 73 5.50 3.70 10.13
C LEU A 73 5.86 2.26 9.71
N THR A 74 5.69 1.92 8.43
CA THR A 74 6.10 0.62 7.87
C THR A 74 7.12 0.82 6.76
N ILE A 75 8.20 0.04 6.80
CA ILE A 75 9.32 0.08 5.86
C ILE A 75 9.53 -1.34 5.32
N GLY A 76 9.19 -1.54 4.04
CA GLY A 76 9.43 -2.77 3.29
C GLY A 76 10.57 -2.58 2.30
N ILE A 77 11.68 -3.31 2.41
CA ILE A 77 12.84 -3.09 1.51
C ILE A 77 12.51 -3.48 0.06
N VAL A 78 11.81 -4.59 -0.17
CA VAL A 78 11.47 -5.08 -1.52
C VAL A 78 10.03 -4.75 -1.88
N GLY A 79 9.08 -5.21 -1.07
CA GLY A 79 7.68 -4.91 -1.30
C GLY A 79 6.79 -5.38 -0.17
N GLN A 80 5.61 -4.76 -0.06
CA GLN A 80 4.66 -5.08 1.01
C GLN A 80 3.24 -5.16 0.46
N TYR A 81 2.48 -6.12 1.00
CA TYR A 81 1.05 -6.29 0.82
C TYR A 81 0.37 -6.16 2.20
N GLY A 82 -0.68 -5.35 2.27
CA GLY A 82 -1.49 -5.17 3.48
C GLY A 82 -2.93 -4.77 3.16
N LYS A 83 -3.79 -4.84 4.18
CA LYS A 83 -5.21 -4.45 4.04
C LYS A 83 -5.47 -3.02 4.46
N LEU A 84 -4.88 -2.61 5.57
CA LEU A 84 -5.05 -1.27 6.12
C LEU A 84 -3.69 -0.68 6.47
N GLY A 85 -3.44 0.55 6.04
CA GLY A 85 -2.24 1.31 6.40
C GLY A 85 -2.65 2.70 6.87
N ASN A 86 -2.57 2.95 8.17
CA ASN A 86 -2.78 4.25 8.79
C ASN A 86 -1.42 4.84 9.17
N GLY A 87 -0.95 5.83 8.41
CA GLY A 87 0.32 6.52 8.64
C GLY A 87 1.23 6.50 7.42
N PHE A 88 2.49 6.12 7.62
CA PHE A 88 3.55 6.18 6.63
C PHE A 88 3.95 4.78 6.18
N SER A 89 3.84 4.52 4.88
CA SER A 89 4.21 3.24 4.29
C SER A 89 5.25 3.43 3.21
N LEU A 90 6.48 2.98 3.47
CA LEU A 90 7.62 3.08 2.57
C LEU A 90 7.95 1.69 2.03
N ALA A 91 8.01 1.54 0.72
CA ALA A 91 8.48 0.32 0.07
C ALA A 91 9.64 0.63 -0.90
N GLY A 92 10.68 -0.18 -0.91
CA GLY A 92 11.78 -0.04 -1.87
C GLY A 92 11.47 -0.58 -3.27
N GLY A 93 10.32 -1.22 -3.48
CA GLY A 93 9.83 -1.67 -4.78
C GLY A 93 8.34 -1.43 -4.93
N TRP A 94 7.51 -2.37 -4.43
CA TRP A 94 6.04 -2.30 -4.58
C TRP A 94 5.33 -2.15 -3.23
N ASN A 95 4.29 -1.34 -3.21
CA ASN A 95 3.48 -1.10 -2.01
C ASN A 95 2.01 -1.29 -2.34
N ILE A 96 1.43 -2.40 -1.90
CA ILE A 96 0.05 -2.77 -2.19
C ILE A 96 -0.72 -2.75 -0.88
N ILE A 97 -1.54 -1.72 -0.68
CA ILE A 97 -2.34 -1.57 0.53
C ILE A 97 -3.77 -1.25 0.12
N ASP A 98 -4.71 -2.15 0.41
CA ASP A 98 -6.11 -2.01 -0.03
C ASP A 98 -6.71 -0.68 0.45
N LYS A 99 -6.53 -0.31 1.73
CA LYS A 99 -6.87 1.02 2.24
C LYS A 99 -5.69 1.72 2.87
N GLN A 100 -5.24 2.80 2.27
CA GLN A 100 -4.14 3.61 2.75
C GLN A 100 -4.63 4.98 3.21
N ASN A 101 -4.45 5.31 4.49
CA ASN A 101 -4.70 6.61 5.07
C ASN A 101 -3.36 7.23 5.53
N GLY A 102 -2.85 8.23 4.82
CA GLY A 102 -1.59 8.89 5.12
C GLY A 102 -0.65 8.95 3.91
N LEU A 103 0.64 8.64 4.09
CA LEU A 103 1.65 8.67 3.04
C LEU A 103 1.99 7.25 2.57
N GLN A 104 1.92 7.00 1.27
CA GLN A 104 2.47 5.81 0.63
C GLN A 104 3.63 6.23 -0.26
N LEU A 105 4.78 5.61 -0.08
CA LEU A 105 5.94 5.81 -0.90
C LEU A 105 6.43 4.45 -1.40
N ALA A 106 6.63 4.34 -2.71
CA ALA A 106 7.26 3.20 -3.35
C ALA A 106 8.19 3.70 -4.46
N THR A 107 9.25 2.97 -4.76
CA THR A 107 10.12 3.35 -5.88
C THR A 107 9.49 2.98 -7.22
N ILE A 108 8.87 1.79 -7.32
CA ILE A 108 8.31 1.26 -8.56
C ILE A 108 6.82 1.59 -8.62
N ALA A 109 6.00 0.97 -7.78
CA ALA A 109 4.56 1.18 -7.86
C ALA A 109 3.84 1.11 -6.52
N ASN A 110 2.86 2.00 -6.35
CA ASN A 110 1.84 1.92 -5.31
C ASN A 110 0.53 1.40 -5.92
N SER A 111 -0.14 0.47 -5.24
CA SER A 111 -1.51 0.07 -5.54
C SER A 111 -2.37 0.15 -4.29
N SER A 112 -3.57 0.69 -4.45
CA SER A 112 -4.55 0.84 -3.38
C SER A 112 -5.96 0.80 -3.93
N TYR A 113 -6.90 0.29 -3.15
CA TYR A 113 -8.31 0.39 -3.49
C TYR A 113 -8.87 1.73 -3.00
N TYR A 114 -8.67 2.03 -1.72
CA TYR A 114 -9.04 3.28 -1.07
C TYR A 114 -7.78 4.05 -0.66
N MET A 115 -7.57 5.20 -1.26
CA MET A 115 -6.43 6.07 -0.96
C MET A 115 -6.93 7.36 -0.29
N ASN A 116 -6.43 7.69 0.89
CA ASN A 116 -6.69 8.97 1.54
C ASN A 116 -5.35 9.58 2.00
N GLY A 117 -4.84 10.55 1.27
CA GLY A 117 -3.58 11.21 1.62
C GLY A 117 -2.65 11.37 0.41
N VAL A 118 -1.41 10.91 0.51
CA VAL A 118 -0.38 11.15 -0.50
C VAL A 118 0.24 9.85 -0.97
N GLN A 119 0.35 9.66 -2.27
CA GLN A 119 1.03 8.52 -2.91
C GLN A 119 2.17 9.02 -3.79
N ILE A 120 3.36 8.48 -3.58
CA ILE A 120 4.56 8.83 -4.35
C ILE A 120 5.19 7.55 -4.87
N SER A 121 5.20 7.35 -6.18
CA SER A 121 5.92 6.25 -6.85
C SER A 121 6.00 6.47 -8.35
N ALA A 122 6.82 5.71 -9.08
CA ALA A 122 6.83 5.82 -10.54
C ALA A 122 5.46 5.48 -11.15
N PHE A 123 4.75 4.49 -10.60
CA PHE A 123 3.42 4.07 -11.07
C PHE A 123 2.42 4.01 -9.90
N ASN A 124 1.48 4.95 -9.83
CA ASN A 124 0.43 4.91 -8.81
C ASN A 124 -0.89 4.40 -9.39
N PHE A 125 -1.50 3.43 -8.71
CA PHE A 125 -2.81 2.89 -9.01
C PHE A 125 -3.74 3.07 -7.80
N ALA A 126 -4.90 3.69 -8.01
CA ALA A 126 -5.95 3.78 -7.00
C ALA A 126 -7.33 3.48 -7.58
N HIS A 127 -8.20 2.77 -6.88
CA HIS A 127 -9.59 2.66 -7.32
C HIS A 127 -10.35 3.95 -6.98
N ASP A 128 -10.55 4.19 -5.69
CA ASP A 128 -11.13 5.39 -5.12
C ASP A 128 -10.06 6.12 -4.30
N GLY A 129 -9.82 7.40 -4.56
CA GLY A 129 -8.75 8.13 -3.90
C GLY A 129 -9.09 9.58 -3.59
N ILE A 130 -8.64 10.08 -2.45
CA ILE A 130 -8.73 11.47 -2.03
C ILE A 130 -7.34 11.95 -1.62
N GLY A 131 -6.79 12.96 -2.31
CA GLY A 131 -5.53 13.59 -1.92
C GLY A 131 -4.56 13.83 -3.08
N VAL A 132 -3.30 13.44 -2.95
CA VAL A 132 -2.23 13.77 -3.92
C VAL A 132 -1.50 12.54 -4.42
N GLN A 133 -1.42 12.35 -5.73
CA GLN A 133 -0.59 11.33 -6.37
C GLN A 133 0.57 11.99 -7.12
N ILE A 134 1.78 11.50 -6.92
CA ILE A 134 2.99 11.99 -7.57
C ILE A 134 3.71 10.79 -8.18
N GLY A 135 3.92 10.82 -9.50
CA GLY A 135 4.55 9.72 -10.20
C GLY A 135 4.82 9.98 -11.66
N ILE A 136 5.27 8.95 -12.38
CA ILE A 136 5.40 9.03 -13.84
C ILE A 136 4.03 8.77 -14.46
N LEU A 137 3.39 7.67 -14.07
CA LEU A 137 2.02 7.35 -14.45
C LEU A 137 1.14 7.28 -13.21
N ASN A 138 0.02 7.99 -13.23
CA ASN A 138 -1.02 7.88 -12.21
C ASN A 138 -2.29 7.38 -12.88
N ASN A 139 -2.88 6.30 -12.36
CA ASN A 139 -4.13 5.76 -12.86
C ASN A 139 -5.12 5.61 -11.72
N SER A 140 -6.28 6.23 -11.85
CA SER A 140 -7.32 6.13 -10.85
C SER A 140 -8.73 6.05 -11.43
N LYS A 141 -9.60 5.27 -10.78
CA LYS A 141 -10.99 5.12 -11.23
C LYS A 141 -11.96 6.14 -10.65
N LYS A 142 -11.76 6.68 -9.46
CA LYS A 142 -12.47 7.84 -8.92
C LYS A 142 -11.52 8.59 -7.98
N PHE A 143 -10.83 9.59 -8.51
CA PHE A 143 -9.88 10.35 -7.72
C PHE A 143 -10.38 11.78 -7.48
N LYS A 144 -10.30 12.24 -6.23
CA LYS A 144 -10.56 13.60 -5.79
C LYS A 144 -9.30 14.21 -5.20
N GLY A 145 -8.63 15.07 -5.96
CA GLY A 145 -7.48 15.83 -5.52
C GLY A 145 -6.54 16.11 -6.68
N LEU A 146 -5.24 16.04 -6.44
CA LEU A 146 -4.19 16.38 -7.42
C LEU A 146 -3.38 15.15 -7.83
N GLN A 147 -3.19 14.94 -9.13
CA GLN A 147 -2.27 13.96 -9.68
C GLN A 147 -1.20 14.71 -10.48
N LEU A 148 0.06 14.44 -10.17
CA LEU A 148 1.24 15.01 -10.80
C LEU A 148 2.04 13.89 -11.45
N GLY A 149 2.24 13.96 -12.76
CA GLY A 149 3.01 12.96 -13.48
C GLY A 149 2.91 13.08 -14.99
N LEU A 150 3.82 12.43 -15.72
CA LEU A 150 3.85 12.48 -17.18
C LEU A 150 2.50 12.09 -17.79
N TRP A 151 1.81 11.12 -17.19
CA TRP A 151 0.48 10.72 -17.64
C TRP A 151 -0.44 10.42 -16.46
N ASN A 152 -1.56 11.14 -16.39
CA ASN A 152 -2.54 10.97 -15.33
C ASN A 152 -3.87 10.56 -15.94
N VAL A 153 -4.43 9.46 -15.45
CA VAL A 153 -5.75 8.95 -15.84
C VAL A 153 -6.64 9.00 -14.60
N ASN A 154 -7.74 9.73 -14.70
CA ASN A 154 -8.80 9.76 -13.69
C ASN A 154 -10.13 9.53 -14.40
N GLN A 155 -10.76 8.37 -14.18
CA GLN A 155 -11.99 7.98 -14.89
C GLN A 155 -11.82 8.02 -16.42
N LYS A 156 -12.58 8.89 -17.08
CA LYS A 156 -12.55 9.14 -18.52
C LYS A 156 -11.54 10.23 -18.89
N ARG A 157 -11.05 11.01 -17.91
CA ARG A 157 -10.14 12.14 -18.12
C ARG A 157 -8.70 11.63 -18.14
N LYS A 158 -7.96 11.97 -19.20
CA LYS A 158 -6.53 11.69 -19.33
C LYS A 158 -5.82 13.02 -19.51
N LEU A 159 -4.96 13.38 -18.59
CA LEU A 159 -4.18 14.62 -18.64
C LEU A 159 -2.70 14.36 -18.42
N PRO A 160 -1.82 14.88 -19.27
CA PRO A 160 -0.39 14.87 -19.02
C PRO A 160 -0.02 15.92 -17.97
N LEU A 161 1.11 15.70 -17.28
CA LEU A 161 1.73 16.58 -16.28
C LEU A 161 0.92 16.78 -14.99
N ILE A 162 -0.30 17.31 -15.09
CA ILE A 162 -1.14 17.68 -13.95
C ILE A 162 -2.59 17.33 -14.24
N ASN A 163 -3.25 16.64 -13.31
CA ASN A 163 -4.68 16.38 -13.32
C ASN A 163 -5.26 16.73 -11.95
N TRP A 164 -6.35 17.47 -11.89
CA TRP A 164 -7.01 17.80 -10.63
C TRP A 164 -8.52 17.56 -10.75
N ASN A 165 -9.13 17.11 -9.65
CA ASN A 165 -10.56 16.94 -9.54
C ASN A 165 -10.99 17.19 -8.09
N PHE A 166 -11.86 18.17 -7.84
CA PHE A 166 -12.34 18.49 -6.48
C PHE A 166 -13.84 18.24 -6.30
N GLU A 167 -14.50 17.72 -7.33
CA GLU A 167 -15.94 17.44 -7.36
C GLU A 167 -16.28 16.03 -6.85
#